data_AF-A0AAW3JT31-F1
#
_entry.id   AF-A0AAW3JT31-F1
#
_cell.length_a   1.000
_cell.length_b   1.000
_cell.length_c   1.000
_cell.angle_alpha   90.00
_cell.angle_beta   90.00
_cell.angle_gamma   90.00
#
_symmetry.space_group_name_H-M   'P 1'
#
loop_
_entity.id
_entity.type
_entity.pdbx_description
1 polymer ?
#
loop_
_entity_poly.entity_id
_entity_poly.type
_entity_poly.pdbx_seq_one_letter_code
_entity_poly.pdbx_strand_id
1 'polypeptide(L)'
;MIITKHAQKRLKERCGLNKKASERLAKLAYEHGIKHNETTGNLRKWVDSQYFYNETANNIRLYGDKAFIFSDYKLITVLQIPHNLVKYVKRRA
;
A
#
# COMPACT_ATOMS: atom_id res chain seq x y z
N MET A 1 -14.25 -4.95 -0.27
CA MET A 1 -12.98 -4.60 0.42
C MET A 1 -13.32 -3.97 1.76
N ILE A 2 -12.64 -4.37 2.84
CA ILE A 2 -12.88 -3.84 4.19
C ILE A 2 -11.72 -2.93 4.58
N ILE A 3 -11.99 -1.72 5.07
CA ILE A 3 -10.97 -0.83 5.65
C ILE A 3 -11.07 -0.90 7.17
N THR A 4 -9.97 -1.27 7.83
CA THR A 4 -9.92 -1.25 9.30
C THR A 4 -9.99 0.17 9.84
N LYS A 5 -10.43 0.33 11.10
CA LYS A 5 -10.39 1.63 11.79
C LYS A 5 -8.97 2.22 11.79
N HIS A 6 -7.95 1.37 11.96
CA HIS A 6 -6.55 1.78 11.89
C HIS A 6 -6.18 2.32 10.50
N ALA A 7 -6.45 1.56 9.43
CA ALA A 7 -6.20 2.01 8.07
C ALA A 7 -6.93 3.32 7.74
N GLN A 8 -8.19 3.45 8.17
CA GLN A 8 -8.97 4.66 7.94
C GLN A 8 -8.34 5.89 8.60
N LYS A 9 -7.84 5.75 9.83
CA LYS A 9 -7.08 6.80 10.53
C LYS A 9 -5.81 7.15 9.76
N ARG A 10 -5.03 6.15 9.32
CA ARG A 10 -3.79 6.36 8.55
C ARG A 10 -4.02 7.03 7.20
N LEU A 11 -5.10 6.69 6.49
CA LEU A 11 -5.48 7.33 5.24
C LEU A 11 -5.85 8.80 5.44
N LYS A 12 -6.54 9.14 6.54
CA LYS A 12 -6.81 10.54 6.88
C LYS A 12 -5.52 11.29 7.20
N GLU A 13 -4.64 10.71 8.03
CA GLU A 13 -3.38 11.34 8.44
C GLU A 13 -2.39 11.53 7.28
N ARG A 14 -2.23 10.52 6.42
CA ARG A 14 -1.17 10.48 5.39
C ARG A 14 -1.64 10.92 4.01
N CYS A 15 -2.94 10.84 3.74
CA CYS A 15 -3.50 11.17 2.43
C CYS A 15 -4.57 12.27 2.51
N GLY A 16 -4.97 12.73 3.71
CA GLY A 16 -6.00 13.76 3.87
C GLY A 16 -7.40 13.31 3.46
N LEU A 17 -7.64 12.00 3.32
CA LEU A 17 -8.85 11.49 2.68
C LEU A 17 -10.01 11.31 3.65
N ASN A 18 -11.20 11.66 3.16
CA ASN A 18 -12.46 11.25 3.78
C ASN A 18 -12.75 9.76 3.54
N LYS A 19 -13.79 9.22 4.18
CA LYS A 19 -14.12 7.79 4.14
C LYS A 19 -14.36 7.26 2.71
N LYS A 20 -15.20 7.94 1.92
CA LYS A 20 -15.51 7.53 0.53
C LYS A 20 -14.25 7.55 -0.36
N ALA A 21 -13.43 8.59 -0.23
CA ALA A 21 -12.19 8.69 -1.00
C ALA A 21 -11.16 7.62 -0.58
N SER A 22 -11.12 7.29 0.71
CA SER A 22 -10.29 6.21 1.28
C SER A 22 -10.67 4.85 0.69
N GLU A 23 -11.97 4.54 0.65
CA GLU A 23 -12.52 3.32 0.06
C GLU A 23 -12.18 3.20 -1.43
N ARG A 24 -12.36 4.28 -2.19
CA ARG A 24 -11.99 4.32 -3.61
C ARG A 24 -10.50 4.09 -3.83
N LEU A 25 -9.65 4.82 -3.10
CA LEU A 25 -8.19 4.73 -3.27
C LEU A 25 -7.67 3.34 -2.91
N ALA A 26 -8.15 2.77 -1.80
CA ALA A 26 -7.72 1.44 -1.39
C ALA A 26 -8.18 0.35 -2.38
N LYS A 27 -9.36 0.52 -3.02
CA LYS A 27 -9.83 -0.38 -4.08
C LYS A 27 -8.90 -0.29 -5.30
N LEU A 28 -8.58 0.93 -5.75
CA LEU A 28 -7.65 1.16 -6.85
C LEU A 28 -6.26 0.57 -6.55
N ALA A 29 -5.75 0.76 -5.34
CA ALA A 29 -4.48 0.17 -4.94
C ALA A 29 -4.52 -1.37 -4.92
N TYR A 30 -5.64 -1.96 -4.51
CA TYR A 30 -5.81 -3.41 -4.50
C TYR A 30 -5.81 -4.01 -5.92
N GLU A 31 -6.56 -3.38 -6.83
CA GLU A 31 -6.80 -3.83 -8.21
C GLU A 31 -5.63 -3.51 -9.14
N HIS A 32 -5.07 -2.29 -9.05
CA HIS A 32 -4.08 -1.76 -9.99
C HIS A 32 -2.69 -1.56 -9.39
N GLY A 33 -2.53 -1.70 -8.08
CA GLY A 33 -1.23 -1.56 -7.43
C GLY A 33 -0.25 -2.66 -7.82
N ILE A 34 1.04 -2.30 -7.85
CA ILE A 34 2.13 -3.24 -8.13
C ILE A 34 2.19 -4.25 -7.00
N LYS A 35 2.21 -5.53 -7.36
CA LYS A 35 2.31 -6.64 -6.43
C LYS A 35 3.74 -6.80 -5.94
N HIS A 36 3.91 -7.41 -4.77
CA HIS A 36 5.22 -7.71 -4.21
C HIS A 36 6.14 -8.44 -5.22
N ASN A 37 5.65 -9.48 -5.90
CA ASN A 37 6.39 -10.25 -6.90
C ASN A 37 6.73 -9.49 -8.19
N GLU A 38 6.13 -8.33 -8.43
CA GLU A 38 6.43 -7.48 -9.59
C GLU A 38 7.52 -6.43 -9.27
N THR A 39 7.92 -6.29 -8.00
CA THR A 39 9.00 -5.40 -7.60
C THR A 39 10.36 -6.06 -7.75
N THR A 40 11.40 -5.28 -8.06
CA THR A 40 12.78 -5.77 -8.23
C THR A 40 13.79 -4.84 -7.54
N GLY A 41 15.03 -5.32 -7.38
CA GLY A 41 16.16 -4.53 -6.86
C GLY A 41 15.93 -3.93 -5.46
N ASN A 42 16.28 -2.66 -5.29
CA ASN A 42 16.16 -1.96 -4.00
C ASN A 42 14.71 -1.77 -3.55
N LEU A 43 13.77 -1.63 -4.50
CA LEU A 43 12.35 -1.54 -4.16
C LEU A 43 11.88 -2.85 -3.53
N ARG A 44 12.25 -3.99 -4.13
CA ARG A 44 11.91 -5.31 -3.61
C ARG A 44 12.42 -5.53 -2.20
N LYS A 45 13.70 -5.22 -1.94
CA LYS A 45 14.30 -5.31 -0.59
C LYS A 45 13.52 -4.51 0.45
N TRP A 46 13.05 -3.33 0.07
CA TRP A 46 12.22 -2.52 0.96
C TRP A 46 10.83 -3.12 1.19
N VAL A 47 10.17 -3.66 0.15
CA VAL A 47 8.88 -4.34 0.32
C VAL A 47 9.02 -5.59 1.18
N ASP A 48 10.07 -6.40 0.98
CA ASP A 48 10.35 -7.58 1.81
C ASP A 48 10.51 -7.17 3.28
N SER A 49 11.21 -6.07 3.58
CA SER A 49 11.35 -5.60 4.98
C SER A 49 10.01 -5.17 5.59
N GLN A 50 9.11 -4.58 4.80
CA GLN A 50 7.75 -4.26 5.28
C GLN A 50 6.92 -5.52 5.51
N TYR A 51 7.11 -6.56 4.69
CA TYR A 51 6.44 -7.85 4.86
C TYR A 51 6.87 -8.52 6.17
N PHE A 52 8.17 -8.61 6.46
CA PHE A 52 8.66 -9.20 7.71
C PHE A 52 8.25 -8.40 8.96
N TYR A 53 8.18 -7.08 8.87
CA TYR A 53 7.71 -6.25 9.99
C TYR A 53 6.21 -6.42 10.26
N ASN A 54 5.41 -6.68 9.22
CA ASN A 54 3.97 -6.85 9.32
C ASN A 54 3.63 -8.34 9.11
N GLU A 55 3.97 -9.19 10.07
CA GLU A 55 3.87 -10.67 9.98
C GLU A 55 2.48 -11.21 9.53
N THR A 56 1.41 -10.43 9.74
CA THR A 56 0.03 -10.79 9.36
C THR A 56 -0.39 -10.28 7.97
N ALA A 57 0.45 -9.49 7.31
CA ALA A 57 0.18 -8.94 6.00
C ALA A 57 0.61 -9.92 4.91
N ASN A 58 -0.36 -10.51 4.22
CA ASN A 58 -0.10 -11.42 3.11
C ASN A 58 -0.05 -10.71 1.75
N ASN A 59 -0.49 -9.45 1.67
CA ASN A 59 -0.66 -8.76 0.40
C ASN A 59 -0.26 -7.29 0.49
N ILE A 60 0.89 -6.96 -0.11
CA ILE A 60 1.37 -5.58 -0.24
C ILE A 60 1.15 -5.11 -1.68
N ARG A 61 0.57 -3.92 -1.81
CA ARG A 61 0.35 -3.24 -3.09
C ARG A 61 1.00 -1.86 -3.06
N LEU A 62 1.82 -1.55 -4.05
CA LEU A 62 2.39 -0.22 -4.22
C LEU A 62 1.54 0.56 -5.21
N TYR A 63 1.09 1.75 -4.82
CA TYR A 63 0.25 2.59 -5.67
C TYR A 63 0.56 4.06 -5.44
N GLY A 64 0.96 4.76 -6.51
CA GLY A 64 1.48 6.12 -6.42
C GLY A 64 2.77 6.16 -5.59
N ASP A 65 2.76 6.95 -4.52
CA ASP A 65 3.88 7.09 -3.58
C ASP A 65 3.63 6.36 -2.24
N LYS A 66 2.59 5.53 -2.17
CA LYS A 66 2.18 4.83 -0.95
C LYS A 66 2.22 3.31 -1.11
N ALA A 67 2.53 2.61 -0.02
CA ALA A 67 2.40 1.18 0.10
C ALA A 67 1.17 0.83 0.93
N PHE A 68 0.28 0.03 0.36
CA PHE A 68 -0.96 -0.42 0.98
C PHE A 68 -0.77 -1.86 1.45
N ILE A 69 -0.97 -2.08 2.75
CA ILE A 69 -0.75 -3.36 3.41
C ILE A 69 -2.10 -3.99 3.72
N PHE A 70 -2.37 -5.11 3.07
CA PHE A 70 -3.60 -5.87 3.19
C PHE A 70 -3.36 -7.21 3.88
N SER A 71 -4.40 -7.64 4.57
CA SER A 71 -4.62 -9.03 4.97
C SER A 71 -5.86 -9.50 4.20
N ASP A 72 -5.66 -10.37 3.21
CA ASP A 72 -6.65 -10.77 2.20
C ASP A 72 -7.26 -9.57 1.46
N TYR A 73 -8.54 -9.27 1.74
CA TYR A 73 -9.32 -8.17 1.17
C TYR A 73 -9.52 -7.01 2.16
N LYS A 74 -8.80 -7.03 3.30
CA LYS A 74 -8.89 -6.07 4.38
C LYS A 74 -7.64 -5.19 4.42
N LEU A 75 -7.81 -3.87 4.28
CA LEU A 75 -6.72 -2.91 4.43
C LEU A 75 -6.40 -2.71 5.91
N ILE A 76 -5.14 -2.99 6.27
CA ILE A 76 -4.64 -2.89 7.64
C ILE A 76 -3.96 -1.54 7.88
N THR A 77 -3.06 -1.14 6.98
CA THR A 77 -2.32 0.13 7.10
C THR A 77 -1.82 0.63 5.74
N VAL A 78 -1.36 1.88 5.72
CA VAL A 78 -0.79 2.54 4.54
C VAL A 78 0.49 3.23 4.93
N LEU A 79 1.59 2.97 4.24
CA LEU A 79 2.91 3.52 4.52
C LEU A 79 3.37 4.45 3.39
N GLN A 80 4.22 5.43 3.75
CA GLN A 80 4.91 6.24 2.76
C GLN A 80 6.07 5.43 2.17
N ILE A 81 6.17 5.38 0.84
CA ILE A 81 7.34 4.80 0.19
C ILE A 81 8.51 5.80 0.32
N PRO A 82 9.73 5.35 0.68
CA PRO A 82 10.91 6.20 0.69
C PRO A 82 11.06 6.95 -0.64
N HIS A 83 11.30 8.25 -0.58
CA HIS A 83 11.26 9.14 -1.75
C HIS A 83 12.19 8.68 -2.89
N ASN A 84 13.38 8.18 -2.55
CA ASN A 84 14.35 7.61 -3.49
C ASN A 84 13.86 6.33 -4.20
N LEU A 85 12.85 5.64 -3.65
CA LEU A 85 12.28 4.41 -4.19
C LEU A 85 11.01 4.63 -5.01
N VAL A 86 10.31 5.76 -4.82
CA VAL A 86 9.05 6.08 -5.54
C VAL A 86 9.24 6.01 -7.05
N LYS A 87 10.41 6.42 -7.58
CA LYS A 87 10.74 6.35 -9.01
C LYS A 87 10.71 4.94 -9.62
N TYR A 88 10.82 3.90 -8.78
CA TYR A 88 10.76 2.51 -9.24
C TYR A 88 9.33 1.95 -9.21
N VAL A 89 8.37 2.67 -8.64
CA VAL A 89 6.95 2.32 -8.69
C VAL A 89 6.41 2.71 -10.06
N LYS A 90 6.39 1.75 -10.99
CA LYS A 90 5.82 1.94 -12.33
C LYS A 90 4.34 2.33 -12.22
N ARG A 91 3.96 3.45 -12.81
CA ARG A 91 2.53 3.72 -13.06
C ARG A 91 2.07 2.71 -14.12
N ARG A 92 1.08 1.87 -13.80
CA ARG A 92 0.25 1.26 -14.84
C ARG A 92 -0.59 2.39 -15.42
N ALA A 93 -0.33 2.72 -16.69
CA ALA A 93 -1.16 3.64 -17.48
C ALA A 93 -2.54 3.03 -17.70
#